data_AF-A0A651GJN9-F1
#
_entry.id   AF-A0A651GJN9-F1
#
_cell.length_a   1.000
_cell.length_b   1.000
_cell.length_c   1.000
_cell.angle_alpha   90.00
_cell.angle_beta   90.00
_cell.angle_gamma   90.00
#
_symmetry.space_group_name_H-M   'P 1'
#
loop_
_entity.id
_entity.type
_entity.pdbx_description
1 polymer ?
#
loop_
_entity_poly.entity_id
_entity_poly.type
_entity_poly.pdbx_seq_one_letter_code
_entity_poly.pdbx_strand_id
1 'polypeptide(L)'
;MTNRWINYLLSVVVGLGLVSVAAYNQPQDREERAALLDQELVEDDREADVELSDALEREPIQLRPRDPEAEVPEVDTAEATPPPRLDSIGVSASHPLAVEVGMEVLAGGGNAVDAAVAVAYTLGVVEPFGSGIGGGGALLLVEPDGAPPRYYDYRETAPVNGEPPASDIGVPGFVAGMAHVHEAHGSVDLEDLIEFAARYAEDGFEVDPYLTERLEEAAFRLPIHLLPRFYPDGVAVQPGEILRQPEYAEALRLIQSEGPGAMYGGEVGQRIVGSVDGLDLDDLRAYEVMEVEPS
;
A
#
# COMPACT_ATOMS: atom_id res chain seq x y z
N MET A 1 12.55 8.26 31.78
CA MET A 1 11.78 9.37 31.17
C MET A 1 11.55 9.04 29.69
N THR A 2 11.08 7.83 29.36
CA THR A 2 11.33 7.24 28.03
C THR A 2 10.15 6.42 27.51
N ASN A 3 8.89 6.83 27.73
CA ASN A 3 7.70 6.06 27.30
C ASN A 3 6.50 6.98 26.98
N ARG A 4 6.61 8.00 26.12
CA ARG A 4 5.47 8.90 25.80
C ARG A 4 5.24 9.23 24.32
N TRP A 5 5.98 8.64 23.38
CA TRP A 5 5.95 9.05 21.96
C TRP A 5 5.27 8.05 21.00
N ILE A 6 5.05 6.79 21.41
CA ILE A 6 4.44 5.73 20.58
C ILE A 6 2.91 5.92 20.38
N ASN A 7 2.29 6.80 21.16
CA ASN A 7 0.83 6.88 21.30
C ASN A 7 0.03 7.40 20.07
N TYR A 8 0.63 7.85 18.97
CA TYR A 8 -0.12 8.68 18.01
C TYR A 8 0.12 8.45 16.51
N LEU A 9 0.84 7.40 16.11
CA LEU A 9 1.02 7.02 14.69
C LEU A 9 -0.13 6.17 14.12
N LEU A 10 -1.21 5.93 14.90
CA LEU A 10 -2.33 5.04 14.54
C LEU A 10 -3.64 5.77 14.18
N SER A 11 -3.61 7.09 13.95
CA SER A 11 -4.83 7.89 13.80
C SER A 11 -5.12 8.41 12.38
N VAL A 12 -5.01 7.58 11.34
CA VAL A 12 -5.75 7.81 10.08
C VAL A 12 -6.23 6.47 9.50
N VAL A 13 -7.43 6.04 9.89
CA VAL A 13 -8.21 5.06 9.12
C VAL A 13 -8.90 5.85 8.01
N VAL A 14 -8.37 5.80 6.79
CA VAL A 14 -9.12 6.08 5.56
C VAL A 14 -8.84 4.95 4.60
N GLY A 15 -9.79 4.02 4.49
CA GLY A 15 -9.78 3.02 3.44
C GLY A 15 -9.93 3.69 2.07
N LEU A 16 -8.95 3.44 1.20
CA LEU A 16 -9.04 3.07 -0.23
C LEU A 16 -7.69 3.37 -0.90
N GLY A 17 -6.65 2.63 -0.51
CA GLY A 17 -5.46 2.46 -1.37
C GLY A 17 -5.73 1.31 -2.32
N LEU A 18 -6.31 1.60 -3.49
CA LEU A 18 -6.46 0.60 -4.54
C LEU A 18 -5.10 0.48 -5.25
N VAL A 19 -4.24 -0.41 -4.75
CA VAL A 19 -3.02 -0.80 -5.46
C VAL A 19 -3.44 -1.76 -6.58
N SER A 20 -3.36 -1.29 -7.82
CA SER A 20 -3.52 -2.15 -9.01
C SER A 20 -2.15 -2.41 -9.60
N VAL A 21 -1.57 -3.56 -9.25
CA VAL A 21 -0.51 -4.17 -10.05
C VAL A 21 -1.19 -5.17 -10.97
N ALA A 22 -1.26 -4.84 -12.26
CA ALA A 22 -1.87 -5.73 -13.23
C ALA A 22 -0.87 -6.85 -13.57
N ALA A 23 -1.09 -8.04 -13.01
CA ALA A 23 -0.40 -9.26 -13.43
C ALA A 23 -1.03 -9.73 -14.75
N TYR A 24 -0.45 -9.34 -15.89
CA TYR A 24 -0.75 -10.00 -17.16
C TYR A 24 0.46 -10.83 -17.58
N ASN A 25 0.40 -12.12 -17.27
CA ASN A 25 1.25 -13.18 -17.80
C ASN A 25 2.77 -12.91 -17.69
N GLN A 26 3.25 -12.63 -16.47
CA GLN A 26 4.69 -12.49 -16.23
C GLN A 26 5.43 -13.81 -16.53
N PRO A 27 6.63 -13.76 -17.14
CA PRO A 27 7.48 -14.94 -17.29
C PRO A 27 7.74 -15.60 -15.93
N GLN A 28 7.70 -16.93 -15.91
CA GLN A 28 7.97 -17.71 -14.68
C GLN A 28 9.45 -17.65 -14.29
N ASP A 29 10.32 -17.47 -15.28
CA ASP A 29 11.76 -17.35 -15.09
C ASP A 29 12.16 -15.92 -14.67
N ARG A 30 13.14 -15.83 -13.76
CA ARG A 30 13.62 -14.54 -13.21
C ARG A 30 14.42 -13.73 -14.21
N GLU A 31 15.27 -14.37 -15.02
CA GLU A 31 16.09 -13.68 -16.03
C GLU A 31 15.20 -13.17 -17.17
N GLU A 32 14.19 -13.96 -17.57
CA GLU A 32 13.19 -13.53 -18.57
C GLU A 32 12.37 -12.32 -18.10
N ARG A 33 11.98 -12.25 -16.81
CA ARG A 33 11.27 -11.09 -16.23
C ARG A 33 12.10 -9.81 -16.33
N ALA A 34 13.37 -9.87 -15.95
CA ALA A 34 14.26 -8.71 -16.00
C ALA A 34 14.48 -8.23 -17.45
N ALA A 35 14.62 -9.17 -18.40
CA ALA A 35 14.85 -8.84 -19.81
C ALA A 35 13.68 -8.11 -20.49
N LEU A 36 12.45 -8.20 -19.97
CA LEU A 36 11.30 -7.45 -20.50
C LEU A 36 11.43 -5.94 -20.29
N LEU A 37 12.20 -5.50 -19.30
CA LEU A 37 12.44 -4.08 -19.02
C LEU A 37 13.56 -3.49 -19.88
N ASP A 38 14.46 -4.33 -20.36
CA ASP A 38 15.55 -3.95 -21.27
C ASP A 38 15.09 -3.81 -22.73
N GLN A 39 13.84 -4.16 -23.03
CA GLN A 39 13.25 -3.83 -24.32
C GLN A 39 12.95 -2.33 -24.32
N GLU A 40 13.65 -1.58 -25.19
CA GLU A 40 13.33 -0.18 -25.47
C GLU A 40 11.82 -0.06 -25.65
N LEU A 41 11.15 0.59 -24.68
CA LEU A 41 9.89 1.26 -24.95
C LEU A 41 10.18 2.09 -26.19
N VAL A 42 9.51 1.78 -27.31
CA VAL A 42 9.56 2.63 -28.48
C VAL A 42 9.10 4.00 -28.00
N GLU A 43 10.07 4.90 -27.84
CA GLU A 43 9.82 6.32 -27.67
C GLU A 43 9.14 6.75 -28.97
N ASP A 44 7.81 6.80 -28.93
CA ASP A 44 7.03 7.53 -29.92
C ASP A 44 7.38 9.01 -29.69
N ASP A 45 8.43 9.45 -30.37
CA ASP A 45 8.92 10.83 -30.51
C ASP A 45 7.83 11.71 -31.15
N ARG A 46 6.73 11.90 -30.42
CA ARG A 46 5.79 12.98 -30.66
C ARG A 46 6.12 14.07 -29.65
N GLU A 47 6.80 15.10 -30.14
CA GLU A 47 7.00 16.40 -29.50
C GLU A 47 5.80 16.75 -28.62
N ALA A 48 5.99 16.66 -27.30
CA ALA A 48 5.03 17.12 -26.31
C ALA A 48 5.15 18.64 -26.16
N ASP A 49 4.87 19.37 -27.24
CA ASP A 49 4.42 20.77 -27.16
C ASP A 49 2.89 20.75 -27.18
N VAL A 50 2.29 20.28 -26.08
CA VAL A 50 0.88 20.57 -25.81
C VAL A 50 0.86 21.81 -24.94
N GLU A 51 0.64 22.96 -25.57
CA GLU A 51 0.31 24.18 -24.86
C GLU A 51 -0.88 23.88 -23.92
N LEU A 52 -0.66 24.09 -22.62
CA LEU A 52 -1.62 23.84 -21.54
C LEU A 52 -2.94 24.65 -21.67
N SER A 53 -3.11 25.47 -22.72
CA SER A 53 -4.32 26.24 -22.98
C SER A 53 -5.45 25.41 -23.62
N ASP A 54 -5.14 24.38 -24.41
CA ASP A 54 -6.15 23.66 -25.20
C ASP A 54 -6.89 22.57 -24.39
N ALA A 55 -6.33 22.17 -23.25
CA ALA A 55 -6.96 21.19 -22.35
C ALA A 55 -8.13 21.78 -21.55
N LEU A 56 -8.25 23.10 -21.46
CA LEU A 56 -9.29 23.81 -20.69
C LEU A 56 -10.56 24.13 -21.49
N GLU A 57 -10.59 23.89 -22.80
CA GLU A 57 -11.76 24.14 -23.66
C GLU A 57 -12.57 22.87 -24.01
N ARG A 58 -12.27 21.72 -23.41
CA ARG A 58 -13.07 20.52 -23.66
C ARG A 58 -14.44 20.64 -23.01
N GLU A 59 -15.49 20.47 -23.82
CA GLU A 59 -16.88 20.35 -23.36
C GLU A 59 -16.94 19.33 -22.20
N PRO A 60 -17.55 19.69 -21.05
CA PRO A 60 -17.61 18.80 -19.90
C PRO A 60 -18.31 17.48 -20.29
N ILE A 61 -17.68 16.36 -19.91
CA ILE A 61 -18.23 15.02 -20.15
C ILE A 61 -19.59 14.93 -19.45
N GLN A 62 -20.65 14.86 -20.25
CA GLN A 62 -22.01 14.61 -19.76
C GLN A 62 -22.09 13.17 -19.26
N LEU A 63 -21.83 12.97 -17.96
CA LEU A 63 -22.02 11.68 -17.31
C LEU A 63 -23.50 11.32 -17.35
N ARG A 64 -23.85 10.25 -18.06
CA ARG A 64 -25.21 9.71 -18.06
C ARG A 64 -25.41 8.89 -16.78
N PRO A 65 -26.50 9.10 -16.03
CA PRO A 65 -26.84 8.23 -14.91
C PRO A 65 -26.95 6.78 -15.39
N ARG A 66 -26.40 5.85 -14.61
CA ARG A 66 -26.54 4.42 -14.86
C ARG A 66 -28.03 4.06 -14.86
N ASP A 67 -28.50 3.46 -15.95
CA ASP A 67 -29.85 2.91 -16.01
C ASP A 67 -29.97 1.76 -14.99
N PRO A 68 -30.82 1.88 -13.96
CA PRO A 68 -30.92 0.88 -12.91
C PRO A 68 -31.52 -0.45 -13.40
N GLU A 69 -32.11 -0.48 -14.59
CA GLU A 69 -32.68 -1.68 -15.22
C GLU A 69 -31.78 -2.23 -16.34
N ALA A 70 -30.62 -1.62 -16.61
CA ALA A 70 -29.67 -2.15 -17.58
C ALA A 70 -29.09 -3.49 -17.07
N GLU A 71 -29.42 -4.57 -17.75
CA GLU A 71 -28.76 -5.86 -17.57
C GLU A 71 -27.26 -5.68 -17.78
N VAL A 72 -26.46 -6.08 -16.78
CA VAL A 72 -25.03 -6.28 -16.97
C VAL A 72 -24.92 -7.43 -17.95
N PRO A 73 -24.37 -7.25 -19.16
CA PRO A 73 -24.24 -8.37 -20.08
C PRO A 73 -23.43 -9.46 -19.36
N GLU A 74 -24.01 -10.65 -19.22
CA GLU A 74 -23.23 -11.84 -18.88
C GLU A 74 -22.18 -11.96 -20.00
N VAL A 75 -20.93 -11.64 -19.65
CA VAL A 75 -19.82 -11.90 -20.55
C VAL A 75 -19.69 -13.42 -20.58
N ASP A 76 -20.01 -14.01 -21.73
CA ASP A 76 -19.68 -15.40 -21.99
C ASP A 76 -18.15 -15.53 -21.95
N THR A 77 -17.65 -15.96 -20.79
CA THR A 77 -16.22 -16.17 -20.56
C THR A 77 -15.64 -17.25 -21.49
N ALA A 78 -16.49 -18.03 -22.19
CA ALA A 78 -16.05 -19.00 -23.17
C ALA A 78 -15.60 -18.39 -24.51
N GLU A 79 -16.01 -17.15 -24.84
CA GLU A 79 -15.64 -16.46 -26.09
C GLU A 79 -14.90 -15.13 -25.89
N ALA A 80 -14.53 -14.78 -24.65
CA ALA A 80 -13.59 -13.68 -24.43
C ALA A 80 -12.27 -14.03 -25.12
N THR A 81 -11.97 -13.36 -26.24
CA THR A 81 -10.63 -13.42 -26.82
C THR A 81 -9.69 -12.93 -25.72
N PRO A 82 -8.68 -13.73 -25.30
CA PRO A 82 -7.75 -13.28 -24.28
C PRO A 82 -7.22 -11.91 -24.72
N PRO A 83 -7.22 -10.89 -23.85
CA PRO A 83 -6.65 -9.61 -24.22
C PRO A 83 -5.24 -9.86 -24.77
N PRO A 84 -4.82 -9.11 -25.81
CA PRO A 84 -3.48 -9.26 -26.35
C PRO A 84 -2.48 -9.20 -25.19
N ARG A 85 -1.60 -10.19 -25.10
CA ARG A 85 -0.51 -10.15 -24.11
C ARG A 85 0.27 -8.86 -24.37
N LEU A 86 0.35 -8.03 -23.35
CA LEU A 86 1.24 -6.89 -23.40
C LEU A 86 2.65 -7.44 -23.20
N ASP A 87 3.57 -7.12 -24.11
CA ASP A 87 5.00 -7.42 -23.95
C ASP A 87 5.66 -6.44 -22.95
N SER A 88 4.88 -5.86 -22.03
CA SER A 88 5.28 -4.80 -21.11
C SER A 88 4.74 -5.08 -19.72
N ILE A 89 5.57 -4.81 -18.70
CA ILE A 89 5.16 -4.78 -17.29
C ILE A 89 5.02 -3.34 -16.81
N GLY A 90 4.21 -3.12 -15.77
CA GLY A 90 4.01 -1.77 -15.24
C GLY A 90 3.48 -1.77 -13.82
N VAL A 91 3.75 -0.67 -13.13
CA VAL A 91 3.28 -0.39 -11.76
C VAL A 91 2.48 0.91 -11.79
N SER A 92 1.35 0.92 -11.10
CA SER A 92 0.54 2.11 -10.86
C SER A 92 0.30 2.24 -9.37
N ALA A 93 0.66 3.40 -8.81
CA ALA A 93 0.47 3.74 -7.42
C ALA A 93 0.23 5.25 -7.28
N SER A 94 -0.33 5.67 -6.14
CA SER A 94 -0.68 7.06 -5.84
C SER A 94 0.51 7.97 -5.59
N HIS A 95 1.71 7.42 -5.37
CA HIS A 95 2.93 8.17 -5.10
C HIS A 95 4.07 7.75 -6.04
N PRO A 96 4.81 8.70 -6.67
CA PRO A 96 5.88 8.39 -7.62
C PRO A 96 6.99 7.51 -7.02
N LEU A 97 7.46 7.81 -5.81
CA LEU A 97 8.46 6.96 -5.12
C LEU A 97 8.00 5.50 -4.94
N ALA A 98 6.69 5.26 -4.75
CA ALA A 98 6.18 3.90 -4.66
C ALA A 98 6.16 3.21 -6.04
N VAL A 99 5.84 3.94 -7.11
CA VAL A 99 5.97 3.44 -8.49
C VAL A 99 7.42 3.07 -8.79
N GLU A 100 8.37 3.94 -8.45
CA GLU A 100 9.80 3.69 -8.64
C GLU A 100 10.26 2.42 -7.91
N VAL A 101 9.88 2.25 -6.64
CA VAL A 101 10.18 1.02 -5.87
C VAL A 101 9.59 -0.22 -6.54
N GLY A 102 8.33 -0.18 -6.95
CA GLY A 102 7.70 -1.31 -7.64
C GLY A 102 8.42 -1.67 -8.94
N MET A 103 8.80 -0.67 -9.73
CA MET A 103 9.57 -0.87 -10.97
C MET A 103 10.98 -1.41 -10.69
N GLU A 104 11.64 -0.95 -9.62
CA GLU A 104 12.95 -1.48 -9.19
C GLU A 104 12.87 -2.95 -8.78
N VAL A 105 11.82 -3.35 -8.06
CA VAL A 105 11.58 -4.75 -7.69
C VAL A 105 11.37 -5.61 -8.93
N LEU A 106 10.57 -5.15 -9.89
CA LEU A 106 10.36 -5.87 -11.15
C LEU A 106 11.66 -5.96 -11.98
N ALA A 107 12.47 -4.88 -12.00
CA ALA A 107 13.79 -4.86 -12.64
C ALA A 107 14.78 -5.83 -12.00
N GLY A 108 14.69 -6.00 -10.68
CA GLY A 108 15.43 -7.02 -9.92
C GLY A 108 14.98 -8.46 -10.15
N GLY A 109 13.97 -8.66 -11.01
CA GLY A 109 13.37 -9.96 -11.31
C GLY A 109 12.36 -10.43 -10.27
N GLY A 110 11.82 -9.53 -9.42
CA GLY A 110 10.64 -9.81 -8.60
C GLY A 110 9.39 -9.99 -9.46
N ASN A 111 8.35 -10.60 -8.89
CA ASN A 111 7.05 -10.71 -9.56
C ASN A 111 6.10 -9.57 -9.15
N ALA A 112 4.88 -9.59 -9.69
CA ALA A 112 3.82 -8.64 -9.36
C ALA A 112 3.48 -8.61 -7.86
N VAL A 113 3.56 -9.74 -7.15
CA VAL A 113 3.33 -9.80 -5.71
C VAL A 113 4.47 -9.15 -4.94
N ASP A 114 5.73 -9.46 -5.28
CA ASP A 114 6.90 -8.82 -4.69
C ASP A 114 6.84 -7.30 -4.83
N ALA A 115 6.53 -6.82 -6.04
CA ALA A 115 6.38 -5.40 -6.32
C ALA A 115 5.21 -4.78 -5.55
N ALA A 116 4.05 -5.46 -5.48
CA ALA A 116 2.90 -4.98 -4.72
C ALA A 116 3.20 -4.86 -3.21
N VAL A 117 3.93 -5.82 -2.63
CA VAL A 117 4.33 -5.80 -1.22
C VAL A 117 5.27 -4.61 -0.94
N ALA A 118 6.32 -4.43 -1.77
CA ALA A 118 7.24 -3.30 -1.60
C ALA A 118 6.56 -1.93 -1.79
N VAL A 119 5.68 -1.82 -2.80
CA VAL A 119 4.83 -0.64 -3.03
C VAL A 119 3.97 -0.36 -1.80
N ALA A 120 3.29 -1.37 -1.24
CA ALA A 120 2.38 -1.19 -0.11
C ALA A 120 3.11 -0.70 1.15
N TYR A 121 4.28 -1.29 1.48
CA TYR A 121 5.10 -0.79 2.60
C TYR A 121 5.61 0.63 2.33
N THR A 122 6.02 0.93 1.09
CA THR A 122 6.52 2.25 0.72
C THR A 122 5.43 3.31 0.82
N LEU A 123 4.22 3.03 0.34
CA LEU A 123 3.05 3.92 0.49
C LEU A 123 2.74 4.21 1.96
N GLY A 124 2.92 3.22 2.86
CA GLY A 124 2.78 3.46 4.29
C GLY A 124 3.73 4.53 4.84
N VAL A 125 4.86 4.79 4.17
CA VAL A 125 5.86 5.80 4.56
C VAL A 125 5.61 7.12 3.84
N VAL A 126 5.48 7.09 2.51
CA VAL A 126 5.41 8.31 1.68
C VAL A 126 4.00 8.89 1.58
N GLU A 127 2.98 8.06 1.85
CA GLU A 127 1.56 8.44 1.90
C GLU A 127 0.91 7.99 3.23
N PRO A 128 1.39 8.47 4.39
CA PRO A 128 1.04 7.92 5.71
C PRO A 128 -0.42 8.20 6.14
N PHE A 129 -1.19 8.95 5.34
CA PHE A 129 -2.62 9.18 5.55
C PHE A 129 -3.53 8.19 4.82
N GLY A 130 -2.99 7.39 3.89
CA GLY A 130 -3.77 6.51 3.01
C GLY A 130 -3.68 5.03 3.38
N SER A 131 -2.50 4.55 3.81
CA SER A 131 -2.28 3.15 4.16
C SER A 131 -1.11 2.98 5.14
N GLY A 132 -0.91 1.77 5.69
CA GLY A 132 0.25 1.44 6.50
C GLY A 132 0.05 0.24 7.43
N ILE A 133 1.10 -0.11 8.18
CA ILE A 133 1.13 -1.31 9.03
C ILE A 133 0.06 -1.32 10.15
N GLY A 134 -0.47 -0.16 10.50
CA GLY A 134 -1.52 0.01 11.51
C GLY A 134 -2.95 -0.22 11.00
N GLY A 135 -3.14 -0.46 9.71
CA GLY A 135 -4.46 -0.71 9.10
C GLY A 135 -4.60 -2.12 8.52
N GLY A 136 -5.46 -2.23 7.51
CA GLY A 136 -5.70 -3.45 6.73
C GLY A 136 -6.00 -3.16 5.26
N GLY A 137 -6.54 -4.14 4.55
CA GLY A 137 -6.84 -3.99 3.13
C GLY A 137 -7.31 -5.27 2.48
N ALA A 138 -7.29 -5.28 1.16
CA ALA A 138 -7.56 -6.47 0.37
C ALA A 138 -6.72 -6.48 -0.90
N LEU A 139 -6.35 -7.69 -1.36
CA LEU A 139 -5.57 -7.90 -2.56
C LEU A 139 -6.28 -8.91 -3.46
N LEU A 140 -6.48 -8.53 -4.72
CA LEU A 140 -6.98 -9.42 -5.77
C LEU A 140 -5.80 -9.84 -6.65
N LEU A 141 -5.51 -11.14 -6.68
CA LEU A 141 -4.45 -11.72 -7.48
C LEU A 141 -5.04 -12.49 -8.65
N VAL A 142 -4.53 -12.21 -9.85
CA VAL A 142 -4.84 -12.97 -11.07
C VAL A 142 -3.59 -13.75 -11.47
N GLU A 143 -3.71 -15.07 -11.53
CA GLU A 143 -2.60 -15.94 -11.86
C GLU A 143 -2.36 -16.00 -13.38
N PRO A 144 -1.09 -16.13 -13.82
CA PRO A 144 -0.74 -16.18 -15.24
C PRO A 144 -1.17 -17.48 -15.93
N ASP A 145 -1.39 -18.55 -15.17
CA ASP A 145 -1.75 -19.89 -15.65
C ASP A 145 -3.26 -20.07 -15.93
N GLY A 146 -4.06 -19.03 -15.67
CA GLY A 146 -5.52 -19.05 -15.84
C GLY A 146 -6.25 -19.73 -14.69
N ALA A 147 -5.60 -19.96 -13.55
CA ALA A 147 -6.28 -20.33 -12.31
C ALA A 147 -7.30 -19.25 -11.91
N PRO A 148 -8.37 -19.62 -11.17
CA PRO A 148 -9.30 -18.65 -10.62
C PRO A 148 -8.57 -17.55 -9.84
N PRO A 149 -8.98 -16.28 -9.97
CA PRO A 149 -8.36 -15.22 -9.18
C PRO A 149 -8.52 -15.50 -7.68
N ARG A 150 -7.55 -15.06 -6.88
CA ARG A 150 -7.56 -15.19 -5.42
C ARG A 150 -7.79 -13.84 -4.78
N TYR A 151 -8.67 -13.77 -3.80
CA TYR A 151 -8.90 -12.55 -3.03
C TYR A 151 -8.44 -12.77 -1.59
N TYR A 152 -7.48 -11.94 -1.17
CA TYR A 152 -6.94 -11.90 0.18
C TYR A 152 -7.59 -10.73 0.91
N ASP A 153 -8.39 -11.03 1.92
CA ASP A 153 -8.97 -10.05 2.83
C ASP A 153 -8.12 -9.99 4.11
N TYR A 154 -7.42 -8.88 4.27
CA TYR A 154 -6.65 -8.56 5.45
C TYR A 154 -7.18 -7.26 6.08
N ARG A 155 -8.51 -7.07 6.04
CA ARG A 155 -9.19 -6.00 6.78
C ARG A 155 -8.99 -6.14 8.28
N GLU A 156 -9.07 -5.00 8.95
CA GLU A 156 -9.01 -4.94 10.39
C GLU A 156 -10.18 -5.73 11.01
N THR A 157 -9.92 -6.46 12.10
CA THR A 157 -10.96 -7.19 12.83
C THR A 157 -11.30 -6.50 14.16
N ALA A 158 -12.45 -6.83 14.73
CA ALA A 158 -12.76 -6.47 16.11
C ALA A 158 -11.89 -7.29 17.09
N PRO A 159 -11.64 -6.78 18.31
CA PRO A 159 -11.04 -7.56 19.39
C PRO A 159 -11.77 -8.89 19.64
N VAL A 160 -11.07 -9.90 20.14
CA VAL A 160 -11.59 -11.25 20.41
C VAL A 160 -12.73 -11.27 21.43
N ASN A 161 -12.79 -10.25 22.29
CA ASN A 161 -13.89 -10.08 23.24
C ASN A 161 -15.24 -9.71 22.57
N GLY A 162 -15.22 -9.36 21.27
CA GLY A 162 -16.41 -9.01 20.48
C GLY A 162 -17.04 -7.66 20.84
N GLU A 163 -16.42 -6.90 21.73
CA GLU A 163 -16.86 -5.54 22.08
C GLU A 163 -16.21 -4.54 21.11
N PRO A 164 -16.97 -3.53 20.63
CA PRO A 164 -16.37 -2.44 19.87
C PRO A 164 -15.26 -1.78 20.70
N PRO A 165 -14.03 -1.66 20.16
CA PRO A 165 -12.93 -1.05 20.90
C PRO A 165 -13.28 0.40 21.21
N ALA A 166 -13.09 0.83 22.45
CA ALA A 166 -13.38 2.21 22.87
C ALA A 166 -12.55 3.27 22.11
N SER A 167 -11.49 2.84 21.44
CA SER A 167 -10.60 3.63 20.60
C SER A 167 -11.05 3.75 19.14
N ASP A 168 -12.09 3.04 18.70
CA ASP A 168 -12.48 2.87 17.29
C ASP A 168 -11.35 2.30 16.39
N ILE A 169 -10.33 1.68 16.99
CA ILE A 169 -9.18 1.06 16.30
C ILE A 169 -9.35 -0.46 16.29
N GLY A 170 -9.41 -1.05 15.10
CA GLY A 170 -9.43 -2.51 14.92
C GLY A 170 -8.05 -3.15 15.03
N VAL A 171 -8.02 -4.48 15.09
CA VAL A 171 -6.79 -5.30 15.03
C VAL A 171 -6.16 -5.13 13.64
N PRO A 172 -4.92 -4.60 13.52
CA PRO A 172 -4.33 -4.34 12.21
C PRO A 172 -4.02 -5.62 11.41
N GLY A 173 -4.39 -5.62 10.14
CA GLY A 173 -4.23 -6.76 9.24
C GLY A 173 -3.12 -6.65 8.21
N PHE A 174 -2.60 -5.45 7.97
CA PHE A 174 -1.66 -5.18 6.87
C PHE A 174 -0.44 -6.09 6.89
N VAL A 175 0.24 -6.21 8.04
CA VAL A 175 1.50 -7.00 8.15
C VAL A 175 1.23 -8.48 7.91
N ALA A 176 0.14 -9.02 8.45
CA ALA A 176 -0.27 -10.40 8.20
C ALA A 176 -0.65 -10.61 6.73
N GLY A 177 -1.40 -9.68 6.13
CA GLY A 177 -1.78 -9.71 4.72
C GLY A 177 -0.57 -9.76 3.78
N MET A 178 0.37 -8.82 3.96
CA MET A 178 1.58 -8.78 3.13
C MET A 178 2.43 -10.04 3.32
N ALA A 179 2.63 -10.50 4.56
CA ALA A 179 3.38 -11.72 4.83
C ALA A 179 2.71 -12.97 4.25
N HIS A 180 1.38 -13.08 4.34
CA HIS A 180 0.64 -14.24 3.86
C HIS A 180 0.63 -14.32 2.33
N VAL A 181 0.38 -13.21 1.63
CA VAL A 181 0.43 -13.18 0.16
C VAL A 181 1.87 -13.42 -0.33
N HIS A 182 2.86 -12.85 0.35
CA HIS A 182 4.28 -13.07 0.05
C HIS A 182 4.70 -14.53 0.28
N GLU A 183 4.29 -15.17 1.37
CA GLU A 183 4.60 -16.58 1.61
C GLU A 183 4.02 -17.49 0.51
N ALA A 184 2.82 -17.16 0.03
CA ALA A 184 2.17 -17.94 -1.01
C ALA A 184 2.78 -17.74 -2.41
N HIS A 185 3.24 -16.51 -2.73
CA HIS A 185 3.53 -16.12 -4.12
C HIS A 185 4.82 -15.34 -4.34
N GLY A 186 5.51 -14.93 -3.28
CA GLY A 186 6.72 -14.11 -3.35
C GLY A 186 7.91 -14.86 -3.97
N SER A 187 8.78 -14.11 -4.63
CA SER A 187 10.01 -14.63 -5.25
C SER A 187 11.28 -13.88 -4.84
N VAL A 188 11.14 -12.81 -4.05
CA VAL A 188 12.22 -12.03 -3.43
C VAL A 188 12.08 -12.14 -1.91
N ASP A 189 13.17 -12.09 -1.14
CA ASP A 189 13.07 -12.17 0.32
C ASP A 189 12.25 -10.98 0.87
N LEU A 190 11.31 -11.24 1.78
CA LEU A 190 10.42 -10.21 2.34
C LEU A 190 11.21 -9.07 3.00
N GLU A 191 12.36 -9.41 3.60
CA GLU A 191 13.24 -8.44 4.24
C GLU A 191 13.77 -7.39 3.23
N ASP A 192 14.12 -7.83 2.01
CA ASP A 192 14.59 -6.94 0.94
C ASP A 192 13.46 -6.03 0.42
N LEU A 193 12.21 -6.53 0.40
CA LEU A 193 11.04 -5.74 -0.01
C LEU A 193 10.70 -4.65 1.03
N ILE A 194 10.90 -4.92 2.32
CA ILE A 194 10.66 -3.95 3.40
C ILE A 194 11.79 -2.90 3.47
N GLU A 195 13.01 -3.23 3.00
CA GLU A 195 14.18 -2.34 3.03
C GLU A 195 13.87 -0.98 2.41
N PHE A 196 13.17 -0.95 1.27
CA PHE A 196 12.80 0.27 0.57
C PHE A 196 12.05 1.25 1.48
N ALA A 197 10.99 0.77 2.14
CA ALA A 197 10.20 1.57 3.05
C ALA A 197 10.99 1.98 4.29
N ALA A 198 11.76 1.07 4.88
CA ALA A 198 12.58 1.35 6.05
C ALA A 198 13.59 2.47 5.78
N ARG A 199 14.23 2.47 4.61
CA ARG A 199 15.15 3.54 4.18
C ARG A 199 14.46 4.87 3.96
N TYR A 200 13.31 4.91 3.27
CA TYR A 200 12.57 6.16 3.13
C TYR A 200 12.12 6.73 4.49
N ALA A 201 11.77 5.88 5.45
CA ALA A 201 11.42 6.32 6.79
C ALA A 201 12.64 6.84 7.57
N GLU A 202 13.82 6.23 7.39
CA GLU A 202 15.08 6.55 8.07
C GLU A 202 15.79 7.79 7.49
N ASP A 203 16.07 7.75 6.19
CA ASP A 203 16.81 8.79 5.45
C ASP A 203 15.92 10.02 5.19
N GLY A 204 14.62 9.77 5.04
CA GLY A 204 13.58 10.73 4.72
C GLY A 204 13.30 10.84 3.22
N PHE A 205 12.18 11.49 2.90
CA PHE A 205 11.76 11.80 1.53
C PHE A 205 11.29 13.26 1.45
N GLU A 206 11.29 13.79 0.23
CA GLU A 206 10.79 15.14 -0.05
C GLU A 206 9.27 15.16 0.05
N VAL A 207 8.74 16.08 0.86
CA VAL A 207 7.30 16.30 1.03
C VAL A 207 6.74 16.92 -0.24
N ASP A 208 5.65 16.34 -0.75
CA ASP A 208 4.91 16.88 -1.90
C ASP A 208 3.74 17.80 -1.45
N PRO A 209 3.12 18.55 -2.37
CA PRO A 209 1.95 19.37 -2.07
C PRO A 209 0.76 18.58 -1.52
N TYR A 210 0.59 17.33 -1.95
CA TYR A 210 -0.57 16.52 -1.59
C TYR A 210 -0.49 16.06 -0.13
N LEU A 211 0.66 15.58 0.33
CA LEU A 211 0.90 15.26 1.73
C LEU A 211 0.69 16.48 2.63
N THR A 212 1.18 17.66 2.22
CA THR A 212 0.97 18.91 2.97
C THR A 212 -0.52 19.22 3.13
N GLU A 213 -1.27 19.22 2.02
CA GLU A 213 -2.72 19.43 2.02
C GLU A 213 -3.43 18.45 2.95
N ARG A 214 -3.10 17.16 2.85
CA ARG A 214 -3.72 16.10 3.66
C ARG A 214 -3.44 16.25 5.15
N LEU A 215 -2.25 16.72 5.53
CA LEU A 215 -1.89 17.04 6.91
C LEU A 215 -2.63 18.29 7.41
N GLU A 216 -2.73 19.35 6.61
CA GLU A 216 -3.47 20.56 6.98
C GLU A 216 -4.96 20.25 7.21
N GLU A 217 -5.58 19.50 6.31
CA GLU A 217 -6.97 19.05 6.44
C GLU A 217 -7.19 18.17 7.66
N ALA A 218 -6.22 17.34 8.05
CA ALA A 218 -6.34 16.45 9.21
C ALA A 218 -6.02 17.14 10.55
N ALA A 219 -5.40 18.33 10.54
CA ALA A 219 -4.88 18.98 11.74
C ALA A 219 -5.92 19.21 12.84
N PHE A 220 -7.18 19.48 12.48
CA PHE A 220 -8.25 19.76 13.45
C PHE A 220 -8.67 18.54 14.29
N ARG A 221 -8.37 17.32 13.81
CA ARG A 221 -8.73 16.04 14.45
C ARG A 221 -7.53 15.24 14.94
N LEU A 222 -6.31 15.71 14.67
CA LEU A 222 -5.07 15.06 15.10
C LEU A 222 -4.49 15.76 16.34
N PRO A 223 -3.81 15.02 17.23
CA PRO A 223 -3.07 15.61 18.33
C PRO A 223 -1.72 16.17 17.82
N ILE A 224 -1.76 17.23 16.99
CA ILE A 224 -0.60 17.75 16.25
C ILE A 224 0.63 18.06 17.13
N HIS A 225 0.41 18.45 18.39
CA HIS A 225 1.47 18.71 19.37
C HIS A 225 2.31 17.47 19.75
N LEU A 226 1.83 16.27 19.40
CA LEU A 226 2.47 14.98 19.62
C LEU A 226 3.08 14.42 18.33
N LEU A 227 2.93 15.14 17.22
CA LEU A 227 3.43 14.80 15.90
C LEU A 227 4.44 15.84 15.39
N PRO A 228 5.50 16.17 16.16
CA PRO A 228 6.40 17.30 15.84
C PRO A 228 7.20 17.12 14.54
N ARG A 229 7.23 15.90 13.98
CA ARG A 229 7.84 15.60 12.67
C ARG A 229 6.94 16.01 11.52
N PHE A 230 5.64 15.80 11.66
CA PHE A 230 4.62 16.15 10.67
C PHE A 230 4.12 17.59 10.85
N TYR A 231 4.17 18.11 12.09
CA TYR A 231 3.74 19.45 12.45
C TYR A 231 4.83 20.21 13.22
N PRO A 232 6.00 20.51 12.60
CA PRO A 232 7.00 21.36 13.23
C PRO A 232 6.38 22.71 13.65
N ASP A 233 6.57 23.08 14.91
CA ASP A 233 5.97 24.29 15.51
C ASP A 233 4.44 24.39 15.38
N GLY A 234 3.75 23.26 15.20
CA GLY A 234 2.30 23.18 15.05
C GLY A 234 1.78 23.46 13.63
N VAL A 235 2.66 23.58 12.64
CA VAL A 235 2.32 23.78 11.22
C VAL A 235 2.74 22.54 10.45
N ALA A 236 1.90 22.07 9.52
CA ALA A 236 2.22 20.92 8.68
C ALA A 236 3.55 21.14 7.93
N VAL A 237 4.34 20.07 7.78
CA VAL A 237 5.51 20.09 6.89
C VAL A 237 5.12 20.56 5.49
N GLN A 238 6.01 21.32 4.87
CA GLN A 238 5.75 22.04 3.62
C GLN A 238 6.45 21.35 2.44
N PRO A 239 5.98 21.60 1.19
CA PRO A 239 6.58 20.99 0.01
C PRO A 239 8.07 21.32 -0.12
N GLY A 240 8.88 20.33 -0.49
CA GLY A 240 10.34 20.46 -0.58
C GLY A 240 11.09 20.23 0.74
N GLU A 241 10.40 20.16 1.88
CA GLU A 241 11.02 19.75 3.14
C GLU A 241 11.29 18.25 3.16
N ILE A 242 12.28 17.81 3.95
CA ILE A 242 12.59 16.38 4.12
C ILE A 242 11.89 15.87 5.38
N LEU A 243 10.91 14.98 5.19
CA LEU A 243 10.23 14.31 6.29
C LEU A 243 10.96 13.00 6.65
N ARG A 244 11.36 12.88 7.91
CA ARG A 244 11.95 11.67 8.50
C ARG A 244 11.04 11.09 9.57
N GLN A 245 10.93 9.76 9.60
CA GLN A 245 10.06 9.01 10.49
C GLN A 245 10.88 7.92 11.23
N PRO A 246 11.83 8.30 12.12
CA PRO A 246 12.76 7.35 12.72
C PRO A 246 12.08 6.30 13.60
N GLU A 247 10.98 6.65 14.28
CA GLU A 247 10.20 5.70 15.08
C GLU A 247 9.47 4.68 14.20
N TYR A 248 9.02 5.11 13.01
CA TYR A 248 8.41 4.19 12.06
C TYR A 248 9.45 3.32 11.36
N ALA A 249 10.62 3.88 11.04
CA ALA A 249 11.77 3.13 10.55
C ALA A 249 12.14 2.01 11.54
N GLU A 250 12.21 2.29 12.85
CA GLU A 250 12.46 1.26 13.87
C GLU A 250 11.43 0.13 13.84
N ALA A 251 10.14 0.45 13.72
CA ALA A 251 9.08 -0.56 13.60
C ALA A 251 9.24 -1.40 12.32
N LEU A 252 9.53 -0.77 11.18
CA LEU A 252 9.77 -1.46 9.92
C LEU A 252 11.01 -2.35 9.99
N ARG A 253 12.10 -1.92 10.66
CA ARG A 253 13.31 -2.73 10.88
C ARG A 253 13.05 -3.95 11.77
N LEU A 254 12.19 -3.82 12.79
CA LEU A 254 11.76 -4.95 13.61
C LEU A 254 10.95 -5.96 12.77
N ILE A 255 9.99 -5.49 11.98
CA ILE A 255 9.21 -6.36 11.09
C ILE A 255 10.10 -6.99 10.02
N GLN A 256 11.07 -6.23 9.48
CA GLN A 256 12.06 -6.72 8.53
C GLN A 256 12.87 -7.89 9.09
N SER A 257 13.32 -7.80 10.35
CA SER A 257 14.22 -8.80 10.94
C SER A 257 13.53 -9.97 11.65
N GLU A 258 12.31 -9.77 12.15
CA GLU A 258 11.55 -10.78 12.91
C GLU A 258 10.30 -11.28 12.15
N GLY A 259 10.04 -10.75 10.96
CA GLY A 259 8.85 -11.04 10.17
C GLY A 259 7.56 -10.53 10.84
N PRO A 260 6.39 -11.10 10.48
CA PRO A 260 5.10 -10.70 11.07
C PRO A 260 5.04 -10.95 12.58
N GLY A 261 5.91 -11.80 13.13
CA GLY A 261 6.03 -12.05 14.56
C GLY A 261 6.30 -10.79 15.38
N ALA A 262 7.01 -9.78 14.83
CA ALA A 262 7.22 -8.49 15.48
C ALA A 262 5.88 -7.79 15.85
N MET A 263 4.89 -7.89 14.96
CA MET A 263 3.57 -7.28 15.10
C MET A 263 2.65 -8.12 15.99
N TYR A 264 2.57 -9.43 15.75
CA TYR A 264 1.55 -10.30 16.35
C TYR A 264 2.01 -11.05 17.61
N GLY A 265 3.01 -10.51 18.31
CA GLY A 265 3.50 -11.07 19.57
C GLY A 265 4.83 -10.48 20.05
N GLY A 266 5.57 -9.84 19.14
CA GLY A 266 6.84 -9.19 19.39
C GLY A 266 6.73 -7.75 19.89
N GLU A 267 7.82 -7.00 19.72
CA GLU A 267 7.97 -5.67 20.29
C GLU A 267 7.02 -4.63 19.68
N VAL A 268 6.77 -4.69 18.37
CA VAL A 268 5.85 -3.76 17.70
C VAL A 268 4.44 -3.93 18.26
N GLY A 269 3.96 -5.18 18.38
CA GLY A 269 2.65 -5.47 18.97
C GLY A 269 2.50 -4.98 20.42
N GLN A 270 3.54 -5.18 21.25
CA GLN A 270 3.57 -4.69 22.63
C GLN A 270 3.47 -3.18 22.72
N ARG A 271 4.12 -2.47 21.79
CA ARG A 271 4.06 -1.01 21.69
C ARG A 271 2.64 -0.54 21.29
N ILE A 272 1.98 -1.23 20.36
CA ILE A 272 0.61 -0.89 19.93
C ILE A 272 -0.39 -1.03 21.09
N VAL A 273 -0.45 -2.19 21.74
CA VAL A 273 -1.44 -2.45 22.81
C VAL A 273 -1.17 -1.62 24.07
N GLY A 274 0.06 -1.16 24.26
CA GLY A 274 0.40 -0.20 25.32
C GLY A 274 -0.11 1.22 25.05
N SER A 275 -0.53 1.51 23.82
CA SER A 275 -0.92 2.84 23.35
C SER A 275 -2.39 2.93 22.93
N VAL A 276 -3.06 1.79 22.67
CA VAL A 276 -4.45 1.73 22.21
C VAL A 276 -5.32 1.11 23.31
N ASP A 277 -6.24 1.91 23.86
CA ASP A 277 -7.22 1.40 24.81
C ASP A 277 -8.20 0.43 24.12
N GLY A 278 -8.42 -0.73 24.73
CA GLY A 278 -9.38 -1.73 24.25
C GLY A 278 -8.81 -2.79 23.29
N LEU A 279 -7.50 -2.80 23.07
CA LEU A 279 -6.78 -3.83 22.33
C LEU A 279 -5.72 -4.49 23.21
N ASP A 280 -5.60 -5.82 23.18
CA ASP A 280 -4.57 -6.57 23.88
C ASP A 280 -3.74 -7.47 22.94
N LEU A 281 -2.71 -8.12 23.50
CA LEU A 281 -1.83 -8.98 22.70
C LEU A 281 -2.53 -10.24 22.19
N ASP A 282 -3.55 -10.73 22.89
CA ASP A 282 -4.28 -11.91 22.47
C ASP A 282 -5.18 -11.57 21.27
N ASP A 283 -5.69 -10.33 21.19
CA ASP A 283 -6.34 -9.81 19.99
C ASP A 283 -5.41 -9.83 18.76
N LEU A 284 -4.19 -9.31 18.90
CA LEU A 284 -3.20 -9.33 17.82
C LEU A 284 -2.85 -10.77 17.43
N ARG A 285 -2.59 -11.65 18.39
CA ARG A 285 -2.22 -13.06 18.13
C ARG A 285 -3.31 -13.87 17.43
N ALA A 286 -4.56 -13.51 17.64
CA ALA A 286 -5.71 -14.20 17.05
C ALA A 286 -6.03 -13.72 15.63
N TYR A 287 -5.32 -12.70 15.11
CA TYR A 287 -5.55 -12.19 13.78
C TYR A 287 -5.19 -13.22 12.70
N GLU A 288 -6.08 -13.41 11.73
CA GLU A 288 -5.88 -14.28 10.58
C GLU A 288 -6.35 -13.57 9.30
N VAL A 289 -5.61 -13.77 8.20
CA VAL A 289 -5.99 -13.32 6.86
C VAL A 289 -7.04 -14.28 6.31
N MET A 290 -8.09 -13.76 5.67
CA MET A 290 -9.05 -14.60 4.97
C MET A 290 -8.71 -14.68 3.48
N GLU A 291 -8.68 -15.89 2.94
CA GLU A 291 -8.61 -16.12 1.50
C GLU A 291 -9.99 -16.57 0.99
N VAL A 292 -10.52 -15.88 0.00
CA VAL A 292 -11.79 -16.22 -0.64
C VAL A 292 -11.65 -16.25 -2.16
N GLU A 293 -12.36 -17.19 -2.79
CA GLU A 293 -12.59 -17.15 -4.23
C GLU A 293 -13.58 -16.01 -4.53
N PRO A 294 -13.27 -15.08 -5.46
CA PRO A 294 -14.20 -14.04 -5.84
C PRO A 294 -15.46 -14.65 -6.46
N SER A 295 -16.62 -14.29 -5.92
CA SER A 295 -17.94 -14.74 -6.38
C SER A 295 -18.46 -13.96 -7.59
#